data_AF-A0A3D2BRZ1-F1
#
_entry.id   AF-A0A3D2BRZ1-F1
#
_cell.length_a   1.000
_cell.length_b   1.000
_cell.length_c   1.000
_cell.angle_alpha   90.00
_cell.angle_beta   90.00
_cell.angle_gamma   90.00
#
_symmetry.space_group_name_H-M   'P 1'
#
loop_
_entity.id
_entity.type
_entity.pdbx_description
1 polymer ?
#
loop_
_entity_poly.entity_id
_entity_poly.type
_entity_poly.pdbx_seq_one_letter_code
_entity_poly.pdbx_strand_id
1 'polypeptide(L)' 'MIVPATPDNIAEAGKRLKNGGLVAFPTETVYGLGADATPETAVARI' A
#
# COMPACT_ATOMS: atom_id res chain seq x y z
N MET A 1 7.98 -1.73 8.38
CA MET A 1 8.06 -0.56 9.28
C MET A 1 6.64 -0.04 9.45
N ILE A 2 6.18 0.11 10.70
CA ILE A 2 4.87 0.70 11.01
C ILE A 2 5.10 2.19 11.22
N VAL A 3 4.30 3.02 10.56
CA VAL A 3 4.41 4.49 10.60
C VAL A 3 3.03 5.11 10.86
N PRO A 4 2.95 6.30 11.49
CA PRO A 4 1.67 6.99 11.67
C PRO A 4 1.10 7.46 10.33
N ALA A 5 -0.23 7.53 10.21
CA ALA A 5 -0.94 7.96 9.01
C ALA A 5 -0.92 9.49 8.80
N THR A 6 0.27 10.08 8.78
CA THR A 6 0.49 11.49 8.41
C THR A 6 0.40 11.66 6.88
N PRO A 7 0.09 12.86 6.35
CA PRO A 7 0.06 13.11 4.92
C PRO A 7 1.33 12.66 4.17
N ASP A 8 2.52 12.91 4.74
CA ASP A 8 3.79 12.53 4.12
C ASP A 8 3.97 11.01 4.02
N ASN A 9 3.66 10.28 5.09
CA ASN A 9 3.70 8.82 5.11
C ASN A 9 2.67 8.19 4.16
N ILE A 10 1.49 8.80 4.01
CA ILE A 10 0.47 8.35 3.03
C ILE A 10 0.97 8.60 1.61
N ALA A 11 1.58 9.76 1.34
CA ALA A 11 2.18 10.06 0.04
C ALA A 11 3.31 9.09 -0.30
N GLU A 12 4.16 8.75 0.68
CA GLU A 12 5.22 7.75 0.53
C GLU A 12 4.66 6.34 0.29
N ALA A 13 3.62 5.93 1.01
CA ALA A 13 2.90 4.68 0.74
C ALA A 13 2.33 4.64 -0.69
N GLY A 14 1.75 5.74 -1.16
CA GLY A 14 1.27 5.87 -2.54
C GLY A 14 2.38 5.72 -3.58
N LYS A 15 3.57 6.30 -3.32
CA LYS A 15 4.75 6.10 -4.18
C LYS A 15 5.18 4.64 -4.20
N ARG A 16 5.16 3.95 -3.06
CA ARG A 16 5.50 2.52 -2.98
C ARG A 16 4.56 1.67 -3.81
N LEU A 17 3.24 1.90 -3.73
CA LEU A 17 2.27 1.21 -4.58
C LEU A 17 2.56 1.44 -6.07
N LYS A 18 2.73 2.70 -6.49
CA LYS A 18 3.06 3.05 -7.89
C LYS A 18 4.36 2.44 -8.40
N ASN A 19 5.33 2.22 -7.52
CA ASN A 19 6.60 1.56 -7.84
C ASN A 19 6.49 0.02 -7.78
N GLY A 20 5.28 -0.54 -7.73
CA GLY A 20 5.01 -1.97 -7.69
C GLY A 20 5.27 -2.62 -6.33
N GLY A 21 5.48 -1.84 -5.27
CA GLY A 21 5.61 -2.30 -3.90
C GLY A 21 4.27 -2.62 -3.24
N LEU A 22 4.34 -3.25 -2.07
CA LEU A 22 3.17 -3.60 -1.26
C LEU A 22 3.08 -2.71 -0.02
N VAL A 23 1.85 -2.39 0.39
CA VAL A 23 1.57 -1.60 1.60
C VAL A 23 0.48 -2.29 2.43
N ALA A 24 0.77 -2.56 3.70
CA ALA A 24 -0.27 -2.94 4.65
C ALA A 24 -0.86 -1.69 5.31
N PHE A 25 -2.19 -1.58 5.37
CA PHE A 25 -2.89 -0.43 5.97
C PHE A 25 -4.14 -0.87 6.75
N PRO A 26 -4.49 -0.16 7.84
CA PRO A 26 -5.69 -0.47 8.63
C PRO A 26 -6.97 -0.06 7.89
N THR A 27 -8.05 -0.79 8.15
CA THR A 27 -9.44 -0.41 7.79
C THR A 27 -10.32 -0.49 9.04
N GLU A 28 -11.63 -0.21 8.92
CA GLU A 28 -12.57 -0.38 10.03
C GLU A 28 -12.71 -1.86 10.48
N THR A 29 -12.39 -2.82 9.60
CA THR A 29 -12.63 -4.25 9.81
C THR A 29 -11.32 -5.01 10.07
N VAL A 30 -10.37 -4.92 9.15
CA VAL A 30 -9.08 -5.66 9.21
C VAL A 30 -7.95 -4.87 8.55
N TYR A 31 -6.72 -5.33 8.72
CA TYR A 31 -5.62 -4.84 7.90
C TYR A 31 -5.72 -5.41 6.48
N GLY A 32 -5.57 -4.54 5.49
CA GLY A 32 -5.45 -4.92 4.08
C GLY A 32 -3.99 -4.88 3.62
N LEU A 33 -3.60 -5.83 2.76
CA LEU A 33 -2.36 -5.77 1.99
C LEU A 33 -2.70 -5.27 0.58
N GLY A 34 -2.23 -4.07 0.22
CA GLY A 34 -2.49 -3.45 -1.07
C GLY A 34 -1.29 -3.44 -2.02
N ALA A 35 -1.60 -3.49 -3.31
CA ALA A 35 -0.72 -3.27 -4.45
C ALA A 35 -1.37 -2.29 -5.45
N ASP A 36 -0.64 -1.82 -6.45
CA ASP A 36 -1.26 -1.13 -7.60
C ASP A 36 -2.18 -2.10 -8.35
N ALA A 37 -3.43 -1.70 -8.57
CA ALA A 37 -4.45 -2.54 -9.20
C ALA A 37 -4.41 -2.46 -10.74
N THR A 38 -3.57 -1.62 -11.33
CA THR A 38 -3.51 -1.42 -12.79
C THR A 38 -2.61 -2.43 -13.51
N PRO A 39 -1.40 -2.81 -13.02
CA PRO A 39 -0.63 -3.90 -13.59
C PRO A 39 -0.92 -5.23 -12.88
N GLU A 40 -1.24 -6.27 -13.65
CA GLU A 40 -1.49 -7.62 -13.13
C GLU A 40 -0.31 -8.17 -12.30
N THR A 41 0.92 -7.78 -12.67
CA THR A 41 2.14 -8.21 -11.99
C THR A 41 2.28 -7.65 -10.57
N ALA A 42 1.69 -6.50 -10.25
CA ALA A 42 1.70 -5.98 -8.88
C ALA A 42 0.69 -6.73 -8.00
N VAL A 43 -0.49 -7.03 -8.55
CA VAL A 43 -1.53 -7.81 -7.86
C VAL A 43 -1.06 -9.24 -7.60
N ALA A 44 -0.34 -9.85 -8.55
CA ALA A 44 0.23 -11.21 -8.40
C ALA A 44 1.27 -11.36 -7.26
N ARG A 45 1.67 -10.26 -6.60
CA ARG A 45 2.59 -10.27 -5.46
C ARG A 45 1.89 -10.31 -4.09
N ILE A 46 0.56 -10.17 -4.06
CA ILE A 46 -0.27 -10.30 -2.84
C ILE A 46 -0.47 -11.77 -2.54
#